data_AF-A0A520XWX1-F1
#
_entry.id   AF-A0A520XWX1-F1
#
_cell.length_a   1.000
_cell.length_b   1.000
_cell.length_c   1.000
_cell.angle_alpha   90.00
_cell.angle_beta   90.00
_cell.angle_gamma   90.00
#
_symmetry.space_group_name_H-M   'P 1'
#
loop_
_entity.id
_entity.type
_entity.pdbx_description
1 polymer ?
#
loop_
_entity_poly.entity_id
_entity_poly.type
_entity_poly.pdbx_seq_one_letter_code
_entity_poly.pdbx_strand_id
1 'polypeptide(L)'
;MAGRPAATADGGFGEQAAPRQARQLAADIDWMTLRQAHDRTSIPISTLRKWARKGKVRARLARIDGKELRFVAFDDIVDRAKSLDRVVVDIREPVAERAESPSPAAGVEAHIEPVATVESVSKEPPPVTEAEPEPPQAQIAPTVPEGSILVPIDAWDRLLGQLGNLHEAGQQLADARERAAKAETESDFLKERLREMRKRAEQAELALDVHSAAELLPEAPPPTEPVLQIGWRRFRDRWLGR
;
A
#
# COMPACT_ATOMS: atom_id res chain seq x y z
N MET A 1 -60.09 58.98 -30.34
CA MET A 1 -60.80 58.67 -29.08
C MET A 1 -60.72 57.17 -28.84
N ALA A 2 -60.17 56.77 -27.68
CA ALA A 2 -59.93 55.41 -27.16
C ALA A 2 -58.94 54.54 -27.97
N GLY A 3 -57.83 54.00 -27.45
CA GLY A 3 -57.42 53.73 -26.06
C GLY A 3 -57.03 52.26 -25.96
N ARG A 4 -55.78 51.91 -26.31
CA ARG A 4 -55.20 50.55 -26.15
C ARG A 4 -54.18 50.59 -25.00
N PRO A 5 -54.35 49.82 -23.91
CA PRO A 5 -53.33 49.71 -22.87
C PRO A 5 -52.23 48.72 -23.26
N ALA A 6 -51.00 49.08 -22.89
CA ALA A 6 -49.79 48.31 -23.03
C ALA A 6 -49.78 47.10 -22.09
N ALA A 7 -49.53 45.91 -22.63
CA ALA A 7 -49.27 44.71 -21.86
C ALA A 7 -47.75 44.60 -21.59
N THR A 8 -47.35 44.93 -20.37
CA THR A 8 -46.03 44.64 -19.82
C THR A 8 -45.99 43.15 -19.48
N ALA A 9 -45.29 42.35 -20.27
CA ALA A 9 -44.96 40.97 -19.94
C ALA A 9 -43.70 40.97 -19.06
N ASP A 10 -43.91 41.02 -17.76
CA ASP A 10 -42.88 40.78 -16.75
C ASP A 10 -42.57 39.28 -16.71
N GLY A 11 -41.46 38.89 -17.33
CA GLY A 11 -40.97 37.53 -17.40
C GLY A 11 -40.33 37.09 -16.08
N GLY A 12 -41.16 36.88 -15.06
CA GLY A 12 -40.78 36.19 -13.85
C GLY A 12 -40.43 34.74 -14.15
N PHE A 13 -39.17 34.47 -14.48
CA PHE A 13 -38.62 33.12 -14.47
C PHE A 13 -38.71 32.62 -13.04
N GLY A 14 -39.76 31.84 -12.79
CA GLY A 14 -39.96 31.12 -11.55
C GLY A 14 -38.71 30.30 -11.25
N GLU A 15 -38.02 30.72 -10.19
CA GLU A 15 -37.13 29.90 -9.40
C GLU A 15 -37.97 28.71 -8.90
N GLN A 16 -38.12 27.69 -9.76
CA GLN A 16 -38.76 26.44 -9.41
C GLN A 16 -37.90 25.82 -8.32
N ALA A 17 -38.31 26.06 -7.08
CA ALA A 17 -37.83 25.40 -5.90
C ALA A 17 -37.84 23.89 -6.17
N ALA A 18 -36.65 23.32 -6.36
CA ALA A 18 -36.46 21.88 -6.47
C ALA A 18 -37.25 21.19 -5.34
N PRO A 19 -37.96 20.09 -5.62
CA PRO A 19 -38.80 19.44 -4.63
C PRO A 19 -37.96 19.14 -3.39
N ARG A 20 -38.43 19.55 -2.20
CA ARG A 20 -37.73 19.36 -0.92
C ARG A 20 -37.23 17.92 -0.72
N GLN A 21 -37.94 16.95 -1.31
CA GLN A 21 -37.58 15.53 -1.34
C GLN A 21 -36.25 15.24 -2.06
N ALA A 22 -35.94 15.93 -3.17
CA ALA A 22 -34.64 15.78 -3.87
C ALA A 22 -33.48 16.37 -3.06
N ARG A 23 -33.73 17.41 -2.25
CA ARG A 23 -32.73 17.93 -1.29
C ARG A 23 -32.52 17.00 -0.10
N GLN A 24 -33.58 16.36 0.41
CA GLN A 24 -33.48 15.38 1.49
C GLN A 24 -32.72 14.12 1.03
N LEU A 25 -33.05 13.57 -0.14
CA LEU A 25 -32.33 12.43 -0.73
C LEU A 25 -30.86 12.74 -1.05
N ALA A 26 -30.49 14.00 -1.27
CA ALA A 26 -29.10 14.40 -1.46
C ALA A 26 -28.31 14.52 -0.14
N ALA A 27 -29.00 14.65 1.00
CA ALA A 27 -28.39 14.76 2.32
C ALA A 27 -27.93 13.40 2.86
N ASP A 28 -28.61 12.31 2.49
CA ASP A 28 -28.32 10.95 2.97
C ASP A 28 -27.22 10.23 2.16
N ILE A 29 -26.70 10.84 1.09
CA ILE A 29 -25.67 10.20 0.26
C ILE A 29 -24.31 10.32 0.95
N ASP A 30 -23.72 9.19 1.32
CA ASP A 30 -22.35 9.11 1.84
C ASP A 30 -21.35 9.40 0.71
N TRP A 31 -20.99 10.69 0.58
CA TRP A 31 -19.99 11.17 -0.38
C TRP A 31 -18.59 10.99 0.18
N MET A 32 -17.80 10.14 -0.47
CA MET A 32 -16.42 9.87 -0.06
C MET A 32 -15.42 10.15 -1.17
N THR A 33 -14.18 10.45 -0.80
CA THR A 33 -13.09 10.60 -1.77
C THR A 33 -12.76 9.26 -2.42
N LEU A 34 -12.15 9.30 -3.62
CA LEU A 34 -11.69 8.08 -4.29
C LEU A 34 -10.72 7.23 -3.45
N ARG A 35 -9.93 7.88 -2.57
CA ARG A 35 -9.00 7.18 -1.68
C ARG A 35 -9.77 6.46 -0.57
N GLN A 36 -10.66 7.17 0.14
CA GLN A 36 -11.52 6.56 1.16
C GLN A 36 -12.37 5.40 0.59
N ALA A 37 -12.91 5.57 -0.61
CA ALA A 37 -13.64 4.49 -1.28
C ALA A 37 -12.76 3.27 -1.57
N HIS A 38 -11.51 3.48 -2.02
CA HIS A 38 -10.57 2.39 -2.22
C HIS A 38 -10.27 1.65 -0.92
N ASP A 39 -9.98 2.40 0.15
CA ASP A 39 -9.64 1.85 1.45
C ASP A 39 -10.83 1.04 2.02
N ARG A 40 -12.06 1.49 1.75
CA ARG A 40 -13.29 0.85 2.26
C ARG A 40 -13.75 -0.36 1.46
N THR A 41 -13.64 -0.33 0.12
CA THR A 41 -14.18 -1.40 -0.74
C THR A 41 -13.11 -2.28 -1.38
N SER A 42 -11.82 -1.99 -1.15
CA SER A 42 -10.68 -2.61 -1.83
C SER A 42 -10.70 -2.48 -3.37
N ILE A 43 -11.52 -1.58 -3.94
CA ILE A 43 -11.59 -1.39 -5.39
C ILE A 43 -10.51 -0.39 -5.81
N PRO A 44 -9.64 -0.71 -6.80
CA PRO A 44 -8.56 0.19 -7.19
C PRO A 44 -9.05 1.58 -7.60
N ILE A 45 -8.33 2.63 -7.17
CA ILE A 45 -8.65 4.05 -7.48
C ILE A 45 -8.81 4.28 -8.99
N SER A 46 -8.02 3.61 -9.83
CA SER A 46 -8.11 3.69 -11.30
C SER A 46 -9.47 3.20 -11.82
N THR A 47 -10.00 2.13 -11.23
CA THR A 47 -11.31 1.56 -11.53
C THR A 47 -12.42 2.51 -11.10
N LEU A 48 -12.36 3.04 -9.87
CA LEU A 48 -13.30 4.04 -9.38
C LEU A 48 -13.32 5.29 -10.28
N ARG A 49 -12.15 5.79 -10.70
CA ARG A 49 -12.05 6.89 -11.68
C ARG A 49 -12.67 6.53 -13.03
N LYS A 50 -12.54 5.28 -13.48
CA LYS A 50 -13.13 4.81 -14.75
C LYS A 50 -14.65 4.74 -14.64
N TRP A 51 -15.19 4.28 -13.52
CA TRP A 51 -16.63 4.25 -13.29
C TRP A 51 -17.25 5.65 -13.20
N ALA A 52 -16.61 6.56 -12.46
CA ALA A 52 -17.01 7.96 -12.39
C ALA A 52 -17.01 8.63 -13.78
N ARG A 53 -15.93 8.45 -14.57
CA ARG A 53 -15.83 9.01 -15.94
C ARG A 53 -16.90 8.46 -16.89
N LYS A 54 -17.30 7.20 -16.71
CA LYS A 54 -18.34 6.55 -17.52
C LYS A 54 -19.76 6.81 -17.01
N GLY A 55 -19.94 7.64 -15.98
CA GLY A 55 -21.24 7.89 -15.36
C GLY A 55 -21.89 6.64 -14.77
N LYS A 56 -21.09 5.61 -14.41
CA LYS A 56 -21.60 4.37 -13.79
C LYS A 56 -21.79 4.49 -12.28
N VAL A 57 -21.20 5.54 -11.70
CA VAL A 57 -21.28 5.90 -10.29
C VAL A 57 -21.41 7.41 -10.26
N ARG A 58 -22.32 7.95 -9.45
CA ARG A 58 -22.46 9.39 -9.23
C ARG A 58 -21.15 9.94 -8.68
N ALA A 59 -20.64 10.97 -9.35
CA ALA A 59 -19.39 11.61 -8.97
C ALA A 59 -19.55 13.13 -9.00
N ARG A 60 -18.90 13.81 -8.06
CA ARG A 60 -18.80 15.27 -8.01
C ARG A 60 -17.37 15.69 -7.81
N LEU A 61 -17.01 16.85 -8.34
CA LEU A 61 -15.73 17.50 -8.08
C LEU A 61 -15.95 18.56 -7.01
N ALA A 62 -15.14 18.55 -5.97
CA ALA A 62 -15.17 19.54 -4.91
C ALA A 62 -13.75 20.06 -4.68
N ARG A 63 -13.63 21.36 -4.39
CA ARG A 63 -12.35 21.98 -4.09
C ARG A 63 -12.18 22.04 -2.58
N ILE A 64 -11.13 21.40 -2.08
CA ILE A 64 -10.77 21.35 -0.66
C ILE A 64 -9.29 21.73 -0.58
N ASP A 65 -8.96 22.71 0.26
CA ASP A 65 -7.58 23.22 0.44
C ASP A 65 -6.90 23.61 -0.88
N GLY A 66 -7.67 24.24 -1.77
CA GLY A 66 -7.20 24.65 -3.10
C GLY A 66 -7.00 23.51 -4.11
N LYS A 67 -7.11 22.24 -3.69
CA LYS A 67 -7.01 21.04 -4.54
C LYS A 67 -8.39 20.59 -5.00
N GLU A 68 -8.50 20.21 -6.26
CA GLU A 68 -9.72 19.63 -6.80
C GLU A 68 -9.74 18.12 -6.54
N LEU A 69 -10.65 17.68 -5.68
CA LEU A 69 -10.82 16.28 -5.32
C LEU A 69 -12.13 15.74 -5.90
N ARG A 70 -12.07 14.50 -6.40
CA ARG A 70 -13.26 13.80 -6.90
C ARG A 70 -13.86 12.97 -5.77
N PHE A 71 -15.14 13.20 -5.54
CA PHE A 71 -16.00 12.47 -4.64
C PHE A 71 -16.91 11.54 -5.42
N VAL A 72 -17.23 10.42 -4.81
CA VAL A 72 -18.10 9.36 -5.36
C VAL A 72 -19.12 8.96 -4.30
N ALA A 73 -20.33 8.63 -4.72
CA ALA A 73 -21.37 8.11 -3.83
C ALA A 73 -21.08 6.65 -3.47
N PHE A 74 -21.05 6.31 -2.18
CA PHE A 74 -20.71 4.95 -1.73
C PHE A 74 -21.69 3.88 -2.21
N ASP A 75 -23.00 4.14 -2.09
CA ASP A 75 -24.04 3.16 -2.44
C ASP A 75 -23.93 2.73 -3.91
N ASP A 76 -23.69 3.69 -4.80
CA ASP A 76 -23.48 3.42 -6.23
C ASP A 76 -22.26 2.53 -6.50
N ILE A 77 -21.20 2.65 -5.68
CA ILE A 77 -20.01 1.80 -5.79
C ILE A 77 -20.36 0.37 -5.40
N VAL A 78 -21.09 0.19 -4.30
CA VAL A 78 -21.54 -1.11 -3.79
C VAL A 78 -22.47 -1.77 -4.81
N ASP A 79 -23.48 -1.06 -5.31
CA ASP A 79 -24.41 -1.54 -6.32
C ASP A 79 -23.67 -1.92 -7.60
N ARG A 80 -22.70 -1.10 -8.01
CA ARG A 80 -21.91 -1.39 -9.21
C ARG A 80 -21.02 -2.61 -9.01
N ALA A 81 -20.41 -2.78 -7.85
CA ALA A 81 -19.57 -3.93 -7.56
C ALA A 81 -20.38 -5.23 -7.51
N LYS A 82 -21.57 -5.20 -6.88
CA LYS A 82 -22.54 -6.30 -6.92
C LYS A 82 -22.94 -6.67 -8.35
N SER A 83 -23.19 -5.69 -9.21
CA SER A 83 -23.52 -5.93 -10.63
C SER A 83 -22.39 -6.58 -11.44
N LEU A 84 -21.15 -6.55 -10.92
CA LEU A 84 -19.97 -7.16 -11.53
C LEU A 84 -19.54 -8.44 -10.82
N ASP A 85 -20.39 -8.97 -9.94
CA ASP A 85 -20.14 -10.14 -9.10
C ASP A 85 -18.84 -10.05 -8.30
N ARG A 86 -18.53 -8.83 -7.81
CA ARG A 86 -17.38 -8.58 -6.94
C ARG A 86 -17.83 -8.53 -5.50
N VAL A 87 -17.18 -9.33 -4.66
CA VAL A 87 -17.37 -9.28 -3.21
C VAL A 87 -16.79 -7.97 -2.69
N VAL A 88 -17.66 -7.05 -2.27
CA VAL A 88 -17.27 -5.88 -1.50
C VAL A 88 -17.34 -6.26 -0.04
N VAL A 89 -16.18 -6.40 0.59
CA VAL A 89 -16.10 -6.47 2.03
C VAL A 89 -16.16 -5.03 2.51
N ASP A 90 -17.27 -4.60 3.12
CA ASP A 90 -17.29 -3.33 3.85
C ASP A 90 -16.45 -3.54 5.11
N ILE A 91 -15.21 -3.03 5.13
CA ILE A 91 -14.32 -3.07 6.31
C ILE A 91 -14.78 -2.02 7.33
N ARG A 92 -16.11 -1.84 7.47
CA ARG A 92 -16.70 -1.06 8.54
C ARG A 92 -16.97 -2.04 9.67
N GLU A 93 -15.91 -2.45 10.36
CA GLU A 93 -16.10 -2.89 11.74
C GLU A 93 -16.69 -1.71 12.52
N PRO A 94 -17.80 -1.90 13.26
CA PRO A 94 -18.38 -0.85 14.06
C PRO A 94 -17.43 -0.55 15.23
N VAL A 95 -16.61 0.50 15.10
CA VAL A 95 -16.03 1.20 16.24
C VAL A 95 -17.13 2.05 16.89
N ALA A 96 -18.17 1.37 17.37
CA ALA A 96 -19.29 1.94 18.10
C ALA A 96 -19.29 1.36 19.51
N GLU A 97 -18.19 1.57 20.25
CA GLU A 97 -18.12 1.50 21.72
C GLU A 97 -16.68 1.80 22.16
N ARG A 98 -16.30 3.09 22.15
CA ARG A 98 -15.17 3.59 22.95
C ARG A 98 -15.44 5.03 23.38
N ALA A 99 -16.63 5.22 23.95
CA ALA A 99 -16.87 6.25 24.93
C ALA A 99 -16.97 5.52 26.28
N GLU A 100 -15.84 5.39 26.99
CA GLU A 100 -15.73 5.56 28.44
C GLU A 100 -14.30 5.25 28.88
N SER A 101 -13.63 6.29 29.34
CA SER A 101 -12.44 6.19 30.17
C SER A 101 -12.79 5.46 31.48
N PRO A 102 -11.87 4.64 31.99
CA PRO A 102 -11.53 4.75 33.40
C PRO A 102 -10.09 5.26 33.53
N SER A 103 -9.97 6.39 34.22
CA SER A 103 -8.75 6.85 34.86
C SER A 103 -8.24 5.78 35.83
N PRO A 104 -6.95 5.37 35.77
CA PRO A 104 -6.28 4.82 36.91
C PRO A 104 -5.37 5.90 37.52
N ALA A 105 -5.90 6.61 38.52
CA ALA A 105 -5.08 7.16 39.57
C ALA A 105 -4.57 6.00 40.43
N ALA A 106 -3.31 5.60 40.23
CA ALA A 106 -2.48 4.92 41.24
C ALA A 106 -1.05 4.87 40.70
N GLY A 107 -0.14 5.51 41.43
CA GLY A 107 1.26 5.65 41.04
C GLY A 107 2.02 4.33 41.00
N VAL A 108 3.04 4.32 40.16
CA VAL A 108 4.25 3.54 40.38
C VAL A 108 5.41 4.45 39.99
N GLU A 109 6.01 5.06 41.01
CA GLU A 109 7.30 5.72 40.91
C GLU A 109 8.40 4.68 40.69
N ALA A 110 9.37 5.08 39.87
CA ALA A 110 10.78 4.72 39.86
C ALA A 110 11.18 3.24 39.68
N HIS A 111 12.01 2.96 38.68
CA HIS A 111 13.45 2.79 38.85
C HIS A 111 14.06 2.18 37.56
N ILE A 112 14.67 3.01 36.71
CA ILE A 112 15.59 2.54 35.67
C ILE A 112 16.83 3.42 35.78
N GLU A 113 17.89 2.86 36.36
CA GLU A 113 19.23 3.43 36.38
C GLU A 113 19.82 3.45 34.96
N PRO A 114 20.45 4.55 34.52
CA PRO A 114 21.42 4.48 33.45
C PRO A 114 22.82 4.21 34.02
N VAL A 115 23.33 3.02 33.72
CA VAL A 115 24.73 2.63 33.90
C VAL A 115 25.62 3.56 33.08
N ALA A 116 26.47 4.30 33.78
CA ALA A 116 27.55 5.09 33.21
C ALA A 116 28.69 4.17 32.76
N THR A 117 29.12 4.26 31.51
CA THR A 117 30.46 3.86 31.08
C THR A 117 30.84 4.68 29.84
N VAL A 118 31.70 5.68 30.02
CA VAL A 118 32.86 5.94 29.16
C VAL A 118 33.85 6.81 29.93
N GLU A 119 34.72 6.10 30.64
CA GLU A 119 36.17 6.25 30.59
C GLU A 119 36.71 7.39 29.69
N SER A 120 37.32 8.40 30.30
CA SER A 120 38.39 9.19 29.68
C SER A 120 39.35 9.68 30.75
N VAL A 121 40.47 8.97 30.76
CA VAL A 121 41.71 9.15 31.50
C VAL A 121 42.51 10.36 30.99
N SER A 122 43.29 10.96 31.90
CA SER A 122 44.36 11.96 31.70
C SER A 122 43.89 13.40 31.43
N LYS A 123 44.23 14.39 32.25
CA LYS A 123 45.60 14.74 32.65
C LYS A 123 45.64 15.58 33.94
N GLU A 124 46.59 15.23 34.79
CA GLU A 124 46.94 15.84 36.09
C GLU A 124 47.47 17.29 35.94
N PRO A 125 47.19 18.18 36.91
CA PRO A 125 47.50 19.62 36.85
C PRO A 125 48.94 19.94 37.29
N PRO A 126 49.55 21.05 36.82
CA PRO A 126 50.74 21.59 37.48
C PRO A 126 50.38 22.31 38.80
N PRO A 127 51.32 22.38 39.76
CA PRO A 127 51.09 22.94 41.08
C PRO A 127 50.91 24.46 41.05
N VAL A 128 50.02 24.92 41.93
CA VAL A 128 49.71 26.32 42.21
C VAL A 128 50.94 27.01 42.82
N THR A 129 51.43 28.05 42.17
CA THR A 129 52.34 29.03 42.79
C THR A 129 51.84 30.45 42.50
N GLU A 130 51.55 31.14 43.60
CA GLU A 130 51.52 32.60 43.81
C GLU A 130 50.52 33.49 43.06
N ALA A 131 49.46 33.83 43.82
CA ALA A 131 48.87 35.15 44.02
C ALA A 131 49.36 36.33 43.15
N GLU A 132 48.42 36.85 42.34
CA GLU A 132 48.38 38.24 41.89
C GLU A 132 46.90 38.70 41.89
N PRO A 133 46.56 39.91 42.40
CA PRO A 133 45.22 40.25 42.84
C PRO A 133 44.22 40.41 41.68
N GLU A 134 42.97 40.05 41.97
CA GLU A 134 41.81 40.22 41.07
C GLU A 134 41.72 41.64 40.50
N PRO A 135 41.70 41.82 39.16
CA PRO A 135 41.02 42.97 38.58
C PRO A 135 39.51 42.76 38.74
N PRO A 136 38.72 43.84 38.95
CA PRO A 136 37.29 43.75 39.22
C PRO A 136 36.62 42.92 38.13
N GLN A 137 35.81 41.95 38.54
CA GLN A 137 34.95 41.17 37.67
C GLN A 137 34.05 42.13 36.87
N ALA A 138 34.55 42.57 35.72
CA ALA A 138 33.74 43.16 34.68
C ALA A 138 32.74 42.06 34.34
N GLN A 139 31.47 42.38 34.55
CA GLN A 139 30.34 41.56 34.11
C GLN A 139 30.52 41.37 32.60
N ILE A 140 31.13 40.27 32.19
CA ILE A 140 31.15 39.85 30.79
C ILE A 140 29.73 39.35 30.54
N ALA A 141 28.82 40.28 30.29
CA ALA A 141 27.62 39.96 29.55
C ALA A 141 28.10 39.26 28.27
N PRO A 142 27.63 38.04 27.96
CA PRO A 142 28.03 37.37 26.74
C PRO A 142 27.59 38.27 25.59
N THR A 143 28.55 38.97 24.98
CA THR A 143 28.33 39.76 23.77
C THR A 143 28.03 38.76 22.66
N VAL A 144 26.74 38.51 22.48
CA VAL A 144 26.21 37.73 21.37
C VAL A 144 26.76 38.37 20.08
N PRO A 145 27.55 37.64 19.26
CA PRO A 145 28.21 38.21 18.10
C PRO A 145 27.17 38.79 17.15
N GLU A 146 27.37 40.05 16.74
CA GLU A 146 26.53 40.78 15.80
C GLU A 146 26.50 40.01 14.47
N GLY A 147 25.39 39.31 14.23
CA GLY A 147 25.22 38.39 13.08
C GLY A 147 24.70 37.00 13.47
N SER A 148 24.70 36.64 14.76
CA SER A 148 24.06 35.41 15.22
C SER A 148 22.54 35.60 15.34
N ILE A 149 21.80 34.87 14.52
CA ILE A 149 20.35 34.77 14.63
C ILE A 149 20.05 33.94 15.87
N LEU A 150 19.59 34.59 16.94
CA LEU A 150 19.03 33.93 18.11
C LEU A 150 17.78 33.15 17.66
N VAL A 151 17.91 31.83 17.56
CA VAL A 151 16.79 30.93 17.27
C VAL A 151 15.97 30.77 18.55
N PRO A 152 14.66 31.10 18.54
CA PRO A 152 13.79 30.83 19.69
C PRO A 152 13.81 29.34 20.04
N ILE A 153 13.81 29.02 21.34
CA ILE A 153 13.89 27.63 21.83
C ILE A 153 12.77 26.76 21.22
N ASP A 154 11.55 27.29 21.12
CA ASP A 154 10.42 26.59 20.48
C ASP A 154 10.67 26.19 19.02
N ALA A 155 11.44 27.00 18.27
CA ALA A 155 11.77 26.69 16.88
C ALA A 155 12.79 25.54 16.81
N TRP A 156 13.71 25.47 17.76
CA TRP A 156 14.65 24.36 17.90
C TRP A 156 13.94 23.06 18.30
N ASP A 157 13.02 23.12 19.25
CA ASP A 157 12.23 21.96 19.68
C ASP A 157 11.40 21.38 18.54
N ARG A 158 10.83 22.25 17.69
CA ARG A 158 10.13 21.82 16.46
C ARG A 158 11.06 21.12 15.48
N LEU A 159 12.27 21.64 15.27
CA LEU A 159 13.25 21.02 14.38
C LEU A 159 13.71 19.65 14.93
N LEU A 160 13.93 19.54 16.24
CA LEU A 160 14.24 18.26 16.89
C LEU A 160 13.09 17.26 16.74
N GLY A 161 11.84 17.71 16.93
CA GLY A 161 10.66 16.88 16.69
C GLY A 161 10.57 16.40 15.23
N GLN A 162 10.86 17.28 14.27
CA GLN A 162 10.90 16.91 12.85
C GLN A 162 12.00 15.89 12.55
N LEU A 163 13.17 16.04 13.15
CA LEU A 163 14.28 15.09 13.00
C LEU A 163 13.94 13.73 13.62
N GLY A 164 13.29 13.72 14.78
CA GLY A 164 12.79 12.50 15.43
C GLY A 164 11.79 11.77 14.55
N ASN A 165 10.79 12.47 14.03
CA ASN A 165 9.80 11.90 13.11
C ASN A 165 10.44 11.34 11.83
N LEU A 166 11.45 12.04 11.29
CA LEU A 166 12.19 11.58 10.11
C LEU A 166 13.01 10.32 10.42
N HIS A 167 13.62 10.24 11.60
CA HIS A 167 14.38 9.08 12.03
C HIS A 167 13.47 7.85 12.18
N GLU A 168 12.32 8.01 12.84
CA GLU A 168 11.33 6.94 12.99
C GLU A 168 10.79 6.47 11.63
N ALA A 169 10.45 7.41 10.75
CA ALA A 169 10.05 7.07 9.38
C ALA A 169 11.16 6.32 8.61
N GLY A 170 12.43 6.67 8.87
CA GLY A 170 13.60 5.97 8.34
C GLY A 170 13.69 4.53 8.83
N GLN A 171 13.47 4.28 10.13
CA GLN A 171 13.44 2.93 10.71
C GLN A 171 12.28 2.11 10.14
N GLN A 172 11.08 2.68 10.09
CA GLN A 172 9.91 2.01 9.52
C GLN A 172 10.12 1.62 8.05
N LEU A 173 10.81 2.46 7.27
CA LEU A 173 11.16 2.16 5.88
C LEU A 173 12.17 1.02 5.78
N ALA A 174 13.16 0.96 6.68
CA ALA A 174 14.13 -0.13 6.72
C ALA A 174 13.42 -1.46 7.01
N ASP A 175 12.58 -1.51 8.04
CA ASP A 175 11.78 -2.70 8.39
C ASP A 175 10.85 -3.13 7.25
N ALA A 176 10.20 -2.17 6.58
CA ALA A 176 9.33 -2.46 5.44
C ALA A 176 10.11 -3.08 4.27
N ARG A 177 11.34 -2.61 4.01
CA ARG A 177 12.22 -3.18 2.99
C ARG A 177 12.66 -4.60 3.35
N GLU A 178 12.98 -4.85 4.60
CA GLU A 178 13.33 -6.21 5.07
C GLU A 178 12.15 -7.18 4.88
N ARG A 179 10.93 -6.77 5.29
CA ARG A 179 9.72 -7.58 5.09
C ARG A 179 9.42 -7.81 3.60
N ALA A 180 9.62 -6.80 2.76
CA ALA A 180 9.43 -6.92 1.32
C ALA A 180 10.43 -7.91 0.70
N ALA A 181 11.72 -7.80 1.02
CA ALA A 181 12.75 -8.73 0.55
C ALA A 181 12.45 -10.17 0.99
N LYS A 182 12.02 -10.36 2.24
CA LYS A 182 11.61 -11.68 2.73
C LYS A 182 10.42 -12.25 1.93
N ALA A 183 9.37 -11.46 1.74
CA ALA A 183 8.19 -11.87 0.97
C ALA A 183 8.52 -12.20 -0.49
N GLU A 184 9.47 -11.49 -1.12
CA GLU A 184 9.95 -11.80 -2.48
C GLU A 184 10.59 -13.18 -2.55
N THR A 185 11.48 -13.51 -1.60
CA THR A 185 12.13 -14.83 -1.56
C THR A 185 11.14 -15.96 -1.28
N GLU A 186 10.17 -15.74 -0.39
CA GLU A 186 9.11 -16.71 -0.10
C GLU A 186 8.20 -16.91 -1.31
N SER A 187 7.80 -15.84 -2.00
CA SER A 187 7.02 -15.90 -3.24
C SER A 187 7.74 -16.71 -4.32
N ASP A 188 9.04 -16.47 -4.52
CA ASP A 188 9.81 -17.19 -5.53
C ASP A 188 10.02 -18.66 -5.17
N PHE A 189 10.23 -18.96 -3.88
CA PHE A 189 10.23 -20.34 -3.38
C PHE A 189 8.90 -21.05 -3.66
N LEU A 190 7.77 -20.40 -3.39
CA LEU A 190 6.44 -20.97 -3.66
C LEU A 190 6.18 -21.19 -5.15
N LYS A 191 6.61 -20.26 -6.02
CA LYS A 191 6.52 -20.44 -7.47
C LYS A 191 7.34 -21.63 -7.94
N GLU A 192 8.56 -21.78 -7.43
CA GLU A 192 9.41 -22.93 -7.78
C GLU A 192 8.80 -24.23 -7.28
N ARG A 193 8.26 -24.25 -6.06
CA ARG A 193 7.56 -25.41 -5.51
C ARG A 193 6.34 -25.80 -6.36
N LEU A 194 5.57 -24.83 -6.83
CA LEU A 194 4.44 -25.06 -7.74
C LEU A 194 4.90 -25.60 -9.10
N ARG A 195 5.99 -25.09 -9.67
CA ARG A 195 6.58 -25.62 -10.92
C ARG A 195 7.03 -27.06 -10.73
N GLU A 196 7.68 -27.36 -9.60
CA GLU A 196 8.13 -28.70 -9.26
C GLU A 196 6.93 -29.67 -9.13
N MET A 197 5.87 -29.28 -8.43
CA MET A 197 4.66 -30.11 -8.30
C MET A 197 3.97 -30.34 -9.65
N ARG A 198 3.90 -29.33 -10.53
CA ARG A 198 3.37 -29.49 -11.88
C ARG A 198 4.19 -30.46 -12.72
N LYS A 199 5.52 -30.35 -12.70
CA LYS A 199 6.40 -31.31 -13.39
C LYS A 199 6.20 -32.74 -12.90
N ARG A 200 6.03 -32.94 -11.59
CA ARG A 200 5.74 -34.27 -11.02
C ARG A 200 4.39 -34.82 -11.49
N ALA A 201 3.37 -33.97 -11.61
CA ALA A 201 2.05 -34.37 -12.12
C ALA A 201 2.12 -34.75 -13.61
N GLU A 202 2.78 -33.94 -14.45
CA GLU A 202 2.98 -34.24 -15.88
C GLU A 202 3.79 -35.54 -16.07
N GLN A 203 4.83 -35.76 -15.27
CA GLN A 203 5.60 -37.01 -15.31
C GLN A 203 4.76 -38.23 -14.90
N ALA A 204 3.87 -38.08 -13.91
CA ALA A 204 2.96 -39.14 -13.52
C ALA A 204 1.94 -39.44 -14.64
N GLU A 205 1.41 -38.41 -15.30
CA GLU A 205 0.52 -38.55 -16.44
C GLU A 205 1.21 -39.28 -17.61
N LEU A 206 2.42 -38.85 -17.99
CA LEU A 206 3.21 -39.53 -19.02
C LEU A 206 3.54 -40.98 -18.64
N ALA A 207 3.83 -41.26 -17.37
CA ALA A 207 4.10 -42.62 -16.91
C ALA A 207 2.86 -43.53 -17.03
N LEU A 208 1.66 -42.99 -16.80
CA LEU A 208 0.40 -43.70 -17.01
C LEU A 208 0.15 -43.96 -18.50
N ASP A 209 0.38 -42.96 -19.36
CA ASP A 209 0.23 -43.11 -20.82
C ASP A 209 1.18 -44.17 -21.39
N VAL A 210 2.42 -44.23 -20.93
CA VAL A 210 3.41 -45.24 -21.36
C VAL A 210 3.01 -46.64 -20.89
N HIS A 211 2.47 -46.80 -19.67
CA HIS A 211 1.96 -48.08 -19.20
C HIS A 211 0.74 -48.53 -20.01
N SER A 212 -0.16 -47.62 -20.36
CA SER A 212 -1.34 -47.93 -21.18
C SER A 212 -0.98 -48.27 -22.64
N ALA A 213 0.05 -47.63 -23.20
CA ALA A 213 0.56 -47.96 -24.53
C ALA A 213 1.29 -49.32 -24.59
N ALA A 214 1.94 -49.75 -23.50
CA ALA A 214 2.60 -51.04 -23.41
C ALA A 214 1.60 -52.21 -23.38
N GLU A 215 0.37 -51.99 -22.91
CA GLU A 215 -0.68 -53.01 -22.80
C GLU A 215 -1.39 -53.29 -24.15
N LEU A 216 -1.19 -52.44 -25.16
CA LEU A 216 -1.74 -52.61 -26.52
C LEU A 216 -0.79 -53.26 -27.53
N LEU A 217 0.41 -53.69 -27.11
CA LEU A 217 1.27 -54.51 -27.95
C LEU A 217 0.64 -55.90 -28.09
N PRO A 218 0.27 -56.35 -29.32
CA PRO A 218 -0.24 -57.69 -29.51
C PRO A 218 0.83 -58.68 -29.03
N GLU A 219 0.43 -59.59 -28.14
CA GLU A 219 1.24 -60.71 -27.66
C GLU A 219 1.88 -61.38 -28.88
N ALA A 220 3.20 -61.17 -29.03
CA ALA A 220 3.93 -61.71 -30.16
C ALA A 220 3.72 -63.23 -30.16
N PRO A 221 3.27 -63.84 -31.27
CA PRO A 221 3.10 -65.28 -31.32
C PRO A 221 4.43 -65.93 -30.97
N PRO A 222 4.41 -67.05 -30.20
CA PRO A 222 5.63 -67.70 -29.75
C PRO A 222 6.55 -67.99 -30.95
N PRO A 223 7.88 -67.86 -30.79
CA PRO A 223 8.81 -67.99 -31.90
C PRO A 223 8.76 -69.41 -32.46
N THR A 224 8.00 -69.60 -33.54
CA THR A 224 8.15 -70.78 -34.40
C THR A 224 9.43 -70.63 -35.22
N GLU A 225 10.16 -71.74 -35.21
CA GLU A 225 11.49 -72.05 -35.75
C GLU A 225 11.91 -71.39 -37.09
N PRO A 226 13.23 -71.27 -37.32
CA PRO A 226 13.78 -70.43 -38.39
C PRO A 226 13.61 -71.06 -39.78
N VAL A 227 12.63 -70.59 -40.55
CA VAL A 227 12.62 -70.82 -42.01
C VAL A 227 13.45 -69.72 -42.68
N LEU A 228 14.58 -70.16 -43.22
CA LEU A 228 15.57 -69.44 -44.01
C LEU A 228 14.96 -68.44 -45.01
N GLN A 229 15.05 -67.13 -44.74
CA GLN A 229 14.94 -66.10 -45.78
C GLN A 229 16.31 -65.47 -46.07
N ILE A 230 17.03 -66.19 -46.90
CA ILE A 230 18.13 -65.72 -47.73
C ILE A 230 17.59 -64.59 -48.62
N GLY A 231 17.94 -63.33 -48.35
CA GLY A 231 17.49 -62.23 -49.22
C GLY A 231 18.07 -60.84 -48.95
N TRP A 232 18.48 -60.52 -47.72
CA TRP A 232 18.82 -59.13 -47.36
C TRP A 232 20.29 -58.74 -47.58
N ARG A 233 21.19 -59.69 -47.87
CA ARG A 233 22.62 -59.38 -48.06
C ARG A 233 22.96 -58.73 -49.40
N ARG A 234 22.11 -58.83 -50.43
CA ARG A 234 22.34 -58.17 -51.74
C ARG A 234 21.86 -56.72 -51.80
N PHE A 235 21.03 -56.29 -50.87
CA PHE A 235 20.50 -54.91 -50.87
C PHE A 235 21.50 -53.89 -50.29
N ARG A 236 22.37 -54.32 -49.37
CA ARG A 236 23.29 -53.40 -48.68
C ARG A 236 24.50 -52.97 -49.51
N ASP A 237 24.95 -53.79 -50.48
CA ASP A 237 26.14 -53.49 -51.27
C ASP A 237 25.88 -52.52 -52.45
N ARG A 238 24.61 -52.18 -52.75
CA ARG A 238 24.26 -51.27 -53.85
C ARG A 238 24.17 -49.79 -53.43
N TRP A 239 24.11 -49.49 -52.12
CA TRP A 239 23.80 -48.13 -51.65
C TRP A 239 25.00 -47.35 -51.07
N LEU A 240 26.19 -47.96 -51.00
CA LEU A 240 27.41 -47.30 -50.47
C LEU A 240 28.61 -47.43 -51.44
N GLY A 241 28.35 -47.24 -52.73
CA GLY A 241 29.36 -47.39 -53.78
C GLY A 241 29.64 -46.13 -54.58
N ARG A 242 30.61 -45.34 -54.08
CA ARG A 242 31.53 -44.43 -54.80
C ARG A 242 31.12 -42.98 -55.03
#